data_AF-A0AB36P4U7-F1
#
_entry.id   AF-A0AB36P4U7-F1
#
_cell.length_a   1.000
_cell.length_b   1.000
_cell.length_c   1.000
_cell.angle_alpha   90.00
_cell.angle_beta   90.00
_cell.angle_gamma   90.00
#
_symmetry.space_group_name_H-M   'P 1'
#
loop_
_entity.id
_entity.type
_entity.pdbx_description
1 polymer ?
#
loop_
_entity_poly.entity_id
_entity_poly.type
_entity_poly.pdbx_seq_one_letter_code
_entity_poly.pdbx_strand_id
1 'polypeptide(L)'
;MTDFSTIKKLFHISESNGFANKEIETIKNIFGNLPQVFVDYYAELGKIQDLNQTQDLLITPERFQYYQHNDFLIFYSENQRACVWGINKQDLLNANPPVYISYDQKTWLLETETLLEFFTAMAFLQAAFALQFPSESFKELKQNEIDFIVENYKNKNVAFKQWCEGIKFYGNYSDDVIIIMSNNQLFYSANTEEHFCEMDENLSKLGIEM
;
A
#
# COMPACT_ATOMS: atom_id res chain seq x y z
N MET A 1 -4.78 -19.57 -4.56
CA MET A 1 -5.16 -18.17 -4.78
C MET A 1 -4.96 -17.47 -3.46
N THR A 2 -4.20 -16.39 -3.49
CA THR A 2 -3.88 -15.54 -2.35
C THR A 2 -5.14 -14.85 -1.84
N ASP A 3 -5.31 -14.74 -0.52
CA ASP A 3 -6.45 -14.06 0.07
C ASP A 3 -6.18 -12.54 0.15
N PHE A 4 -6.90 -11.76 -0.67
CA PHE A 4 -6.88 -10.30 -0.65
C PHE A 4 -8.12 -9.69 0.00
N SER A 5 -8.83 -10.44 0.87
CA SER A 5 -10.10 -10.01 1.47
C SER A 5 -10.00 -8.68 2.21
N THR A 6 -8.88 -8.37 2.86
CA THR A 6 -8.66 -7.05 3.50
C THR A 6 -8.72 -5.92 2.49
N ILE A 7 -7.96 -6.01 1.39
CA ILE A 7 -7.90 -4.99 0.33
C ILE A 7 -9.26 -4.86 -0.35
N LYS A 8 -9.91 -5.99 -0.64
CA LYS A 8 -11.23 -5.98 -1.26
C LYS A 8 -12.30 -5.35 -0.39
N LYS A 9 -12.31 -5.65 0.90
CA LYS A 9 -13.24 -5.02 1.84
C LYS A 9 -12.94 -3.54 2.01
N LEU A 10 -11.68 -3.12 1.97
CA LEU A 10 -11.30 -1.72 2.08
C LEU A 10 -11.87 -0.87 0.95
N PHE A 11 -11.76 -1.35 -0.28
CA PHE A 11 -12.18 -0.65 -1.50
C PHE A 11 -13.57 -1.09 -2.03
N HIS A 12 -14.32 -1.90 -1.27
CA HIS A 12 -15.58 -2.53 -1.69
C HIS A 12 -15.50 -3.26 -3.06
N ILE A 13 -14.37 -3.91 -3.34
CA ILE A 13 -14.14 -4.63 -4.61
C ILE A 13 -14.91 -5.95 -4.60
N SER A 14 -15.97 -6.02 -5.42
CA SER A 14 -16.80 -7.21 -5.60
C SER A 14 -16.35 -8.12 -6.75
N GLU A 15 -15.71 -7.55 -7.78
CA GLU A 15 -15.27 -8.24 -8.98
C GLU A 15 -13.76 -8.07 -9.21
N SER A 16 -13.13 -9.09 -9.79
CA SER A 16 -11.71 -9.01 -10.15
C SER A 16 -11.53 -8.13 -11.38
N ASN A 17 -10.57 -7.20 -11.32
CA ASN A 17 -10.15 -6.40 -12.45
C ASN A 17 -8.63 -6.31 -12.47
N GLY A 18 -8.01 -7.31 -13.09
CA GLY A 18 -6.56 -7.39 -13.22
C GLY A 18 -6.09 -7.75 -14.62
N PHE A 19 -4.79 -8.01 -14.72
CA PHE A 19 -4.11 -8.32 -15.97
C PHE A 19 -4.39 -9.77 -16.39
N ALA A 20 -4.63 -9.97 -17.68
CA ALA A 20 -4.77 -11.29 -18.24
C ALA A 20 -3.44 -12.06 -18.15
N ASN A 21 -3.50 -13.39 -18.13
CA ASN A 21 -2.31 -14.24 -18.10
C ASN A 21 -1.28 -13.85 -19.17
N LYS A 22 -1.73 -13.54 -20.40
CA LYS A 22 -0.83 -13.11 -21.49
C LYS A 22 -0.08 -11.81 -21.18
N GLU A 23 -0.70 -10.89 -20.45
CA GLU A 23 -0.04 -9.65 -20.00
C GLU A 23 0.98 -9.99 -18.90
N ILE A 24 0.65 -10.85 -17.93
CA ILE A 24 1.59 -11.26 -16.87
C ILE A 24 2.77 -12.07 -17.44
N GLU A 25 2.56 -12.87 -18.49
CA GLU A 25 3.63 -13.59 -19.17
C GLU A 25 4.72 -12.66 -19.75
N THR A 26 4.40 -11.39 -20.06
CA THR A 26 5.45 -10.45 -20.50
C THR A 26 6.44 -10.15 -19.39
N ILE A 27 5.98 -10.13 -18.13
CA ILE A 27 6.82 -9.96 -16.95
C ILE A 27 7.67 -11.21 -16.74
N LYS A 28 7.06 -12.41 -16.86
CA LYS A 28 7.81 -13.69 -16.76
C LYS A 28 8.90 -13.82 -17.82
N ASN A 29 8.67 -13.31 -19.03
CA ASN A 29 9.69 -13.32 -20.07
C ASN A 29 10.93 -12.46 -19.72
N ILE A 30 10.78 -11.48 -18.81
CA ILE A 30 11.88 -10.61 -18.36
C ILE A 30 12.56 -11.19 -17.12
N PHE A 31 11.77 -11.68 -16.15
CA PHE A 31 12.27 -12.05 -14.81
C PHE A 31 12.31 -13.56 -14.54
N GLY A 32 11.74 -14.38 -15.43
CA GLY A 32 11.58 -15.82 -15.24
C GLY A 32 10.42 -16.14 -14.32
N ASN A 33 10.69 -16.88 -13.24
CA ASN A 33 9.68 -17.23 -12.25
C ASN A 33 9.16 -15.99 -11.52
N LEU A 34 7.89 -16.01 -11.13
CA LEU A 34 7.27 -14.96 -10.35
C LEU A 34 6.60 -15.56 -9.10
N PRO A 35 6.63 -14.86 -7.96
CA PRO A 35 5.91 -15.26 -6.75
C PRO A 35 4.41 -15.45 -7.00
N GLN A 36 3.80 -16.41 -6.31
CA GLN A 36 2.37 -16.66 -6.43
C GLN A 36 1.54 -15.43 -6.03
N VAL A 37 1.91 -14.76 -4.93
CA VAL A 37 1.21 -13.54 -4.46
C VAL A 37 1.30 -12.42 -5.50
N PHE A 38 2.44 -12.29 -6.18
CA PHE A 38 2.62 -11.31 -7.25
C PHE A 38 1.65 -11.60 -8.41
N VAL A 39 1.64 -12.85 -8.90
CA VAL A 39 0.78 -13.26 -10.02
C VAL A 39 -0.69 -13.10 -9.67
N ASP A 40 -1.10 -13.56 -8.49
CA ASP A 40 -2.48 -13.45 -8.03
C ASP A 40 -2.90 -11.97 -7.92
N TYR A 41 -2.08 -11.10 -7.33
CA TYR A 41 -2.39 -9.68 -7.18
C TYR A 41 -2.55 -8.99 -8.53
N TYR A 42 -1.61 -9.20 -9.46
CA TYR A 42 -1.70 -8.64 -10.81
C TYR A 42 -2.93 -9.14 -11.56
N ALA A 43 -3.27 -10.43 -11.44
CA ALA A 43 -4.41 -11.02 -12.12
C ALA A 43 -5.77 -10.57 -11.55
N GLU A 44 -5.83 -10.28 -10.26
CA GLU A 44 -7.08 -10.04 -9.55
C GLU A 44 -7.38 -8.55 -9.34
N LEU A 45 -6.35 -7.77 -9.00
CA LEU A 45 -6.49 -6.39 -8.54
C LEU A 45 -5.69 -5.39 -9.38
N GLY A 46 -4.77 -5.85 -10.24
CA GLY A 46 -3.74 -5.02 -10.87
C GLY A 46 -4.23 -3.89 -11.79
N LYS A 47 -5.47 -3.94 -12.31
CA LYS A 47 -6.03 -2.89 -13.19
C LYS A 47 -6.91 -1.88 -12.46
N ILE A 48 -7.21 -2.11 -11.18
CA ILE A 48 -8.03 -1.20 -10.38
C ILE A 48 -7.25 0.09 -10.16
N GLN A 49 -7.69 1.18 -10.80
CA GLN A 49 -6.97 2.46 -10.82
C GLN A 49 -6.92 3.10 -9.43
N ASP A 50 -8.06 3.18 -8.75
CA ASP A 50 -8.17 3.81 -7.42
C ASP A 50 -7.30 3.10 -6.36
N LEU A 51 -7.02 1.80 -6.55
CA LEU A 51 -6.13 1.03 -5.68
C LEU A 51 -4.65 1.20 -6.03
N ASN A 52 -4.31 1.35 -7.32
CA ASN A 52 -2.94 1.14 -7.80
C ASN A 52 -2.29 2.35 -8.46
N GLN A 53 -3.03 3.43 -8.71
CA GLN A 53 -2.59 4.57 -9.52
C GLN A 53 -3.01 5.93 -8.90
N THR A 54 -3.10 6.00 -7.57
CA THR A 54 -3.40 7.26 -6.85
C THR A 54 -2.11 7.95 -6.41
N GLN A 55 -1.67 7.77 -5.17
CA GLN A 55 -0.46 8.40 -4.64
C GLN A 55 0.81 7.68 -5.12
N ASP A 56 0.81 6.36 -5.14
CA ASP A 56 1.91 5.54 -5.63
C ASP A 56 1.45 4.69 -6.83
N LEU A 57 2.40 4.10 -7.57
CA LEU A 57 2.13 3.49 -8.87
C LEU A 57 2.57 2.02 -8.91
N LEU A 58 1.61 1.11 -9.07
CA LEU A 58 1.89 -0.26 -9.50
C LEU A 58 2.44 -0.22 -10.92
N ILE A 59 3.58 -0.87 -11.17
CA ILE A 59 4.16 -0.95 -12.51
C ILE A 59 3.33 -1.90 -13.36
N THR A 60 2.77 -1.39 -14.46
CA THR A 60 1.98 -2.18 -15.40
C THR A 60 2.86 -3.12 -16.24
N PRO A 61 2.35 -4.28 -16.71
CA PRO A 61 3.13 -5.28 -17.44
C PRO A 61 3.98 -4.73 -18.60
N GLU A 62 3.44 -3.79 -19.38
CA GLU A 62 4.11 -3.16 -20.52
C GLU A 62 5.25 -2.21 -20.14
N ARG A 63 5.27 -1.74 -18.88
CA ARG A 63 6.28 -0.81 -18.37
C ARG A 63 7.52 -1.50 -17.80
N PHE A 64 7.47 -2.79 -17.49
CA PHE A 64 8.60 -3.50 -16.85
C PHE A 64 9.92 -3.43 -17.62
N GLN A 65 9.88 -3.27 -18.95
CA GLN A 65 11.08 -3.04 -19.76
C GLN A 65 11.89 -1.78 -19.36
N TYR A 66 11.23 -0.79 -18.74
CA TYR A 66 11.84 0.46 -18.26
C TYR A 66 12.28 0.41 -16.79
N TYR A 67 11.98 -0.70 -16.09
CA TYR A 67 12.25 -0.94 -14.68
C TYR A 67 13.22 -2.11 -14.47
N GLN A 68 14.04 -2.41 -15.47
CA GLN A 68 15.05 -3.45 -15.36
C GLN A 68 16.13 -3.07 -14.34
N HIS A 69 16.34 -3.94 -13.37
CA HIS A 69 17.43 -3.86 -12.41
C HIS A 69 18.18 -5.20 -12.40
N ASN A 70 19.48 -5.20 -12.06
CA ASN A 70 20.29 -6.42 -12.09
C ASN A 70 19.79 -7.44 -11.06
N ASP A 71 19.54 -6.97 -9.83
CA ASP A 71 19.31 -7.85 -8.68
C ASP A 71 17.87 -7.85 -8.17
N PHE A 72 17.01 -6.95 -8.68
CA PHE A 72 15.65 -6.76 -8.18
C PHE A 72 14.62 -6.76 -9.32
N LEU A 73 13.42 -7.25 -9.01
CA LEU A 73 12.21 -7.00 -9.78
C LEU A 73 11.51 -5.81 -9.13
N ILE A 74 11.55 -4.64 -9.78
CA ILE A 74 10.86 -3.43 -9.31
C ILE A 74 9.41 -3.46 -9.79
N PHE A 75 8.46 -3.38 -8.87
CA PHE A 75 7.03 -3.54 -9.19
C PHE A 75 6.13 -2.42 -8.68
N TYR A 76 6.64 -1.54 -7.83
CA TYR A 76 5.92 -0.36 -7.37
C TYR A 76 6.88 0.84 -7.37
N SER A 77 6.37 2.03 -7.65
CA SER A 77 7.13 3.28 -7.64
C SER A 77 6.33 4.36 -6.96
N GLU A 78 6.98 5.19 -6.16
CA GLU A 78 6.37 6.43 -5.68
C GLU A 78 6.07 7.36 -6.87
N ASN A 79 5.04 8.21 -6.81
CA ASN A 79 4.56 8.98 -7.97
C ASN A 79 5.60 9.91 -8.61
N GLN A 80 6.52 10.47 -7.82
CA GLN A 80 7.66 11.27 -8.28
C GLN A 80 8.93 10.43 -8.41
N ARG A 81 8.83 9.13 -8.16
CA ARG A 81 9.93 8.16 -8.15
C ARG A 81 11.00 8.52 -7.13
N ALA A 82 10.60 9.14 -6.01
CA ALA A 82 11.50 9.39 -4.88
C ALA A 82 12.04 8.08 -4.29
N CYS A 83 11.25 7.01 -4.39
CA CYS A 83 11.67 5.65 -4.09
C CYS A 83 10.98 4.64 -5.02
N VAL A 84 11.48 3.40 -5.00
CA VAL A 84 10.88 2.25 -5.66
C VAL A 84 10.86 1.05 -4.73
N TRP A 85 9.92 0.14 -4.95
CA TRP A 85 9.83 -1.12 -4.22
C TRP A 85 10.04 -2.32 -5.13
N GLY A 86 10.78 -3.29 -4.63
CA GLY A 86 11.17 -4.45 -5.40
C GLY A 86 11.39 -5.72 -4.59
N ILE A 87 11.37 -6.83 -5.30
CA ILE A 87 11.64 -8.17 -4.77
C ILE A 87 13.06 -8.56 -5.21
N ASN A 88 13.88 -9.05 -4.30
CA ASN A 88 15.20 -9.58 -4.67
C ASN A 88 15.00 -10.76 -5.62
N LYS A 89 15.69 -10.79 -6.75
CA LYS A 89 15.53 -11.83 -7.77
C LYS A 89 15.81 -13.24 -7.24
N GLN A 90 16.64 -13.36 -6.21
CA GLN A 90 16.91 -14.65 -5.56
C GLN A 90 15.68 -15.22 -4.84
N ASP A 91 14.73 -14.37 -4.46
CA ASP A 91 13.52 -14.73 -3.73
C ASP A 91 12.31 -14.98 -4.65
N LEU A 92 12.45 -14.89 -5.97
CA LEU A 92 11.32 -15.05 -6.92
C LEU A 92 10.68 -16.45 -6.91
N LEU A 93 11.36 -17.45 -6.34
CA LEU A 93 10.80 -18.79 -6.12
C LEU A 93 9.98 -18.90 -4.83
N ASN A 94 10.13 -17.95 -3.90
CA ASN A 94 9.27 -17.88 -2.73
C ASN A 94 7.89 -17.34 -3.16
N ALA A 95 6.82 -18.04 -2.75
CA ALA A 95 5.46 -17.67 -3.11
C ALA A 95 5.05 -16.29 -2.55
N ASN A 96 5.60 -15.89 -1.41
CA ASN A 96 5.30 -14.65 -0.70
C ASN A 96 6.60 -14.03 -0.14
N PRO A 97 7.47 -13.47 -1.01
CA PRO A 97 8.82 -13.03 -0.66
C PRO A 97 8.79 -11.69 0.11
N PRO A 98 9.90 -11.33 0.79
CA PRO A 98 10.08 -9.99 1.33
C PRO A 98 10.12 -8.92 0.24
N VAL A 99 9.78 -7.69 0.64
CA VAL A 99 9.85 -6.50 -0.23
C VAL A 99 10.86 -5.52 0.32
N TYR A 100 11.63 -4.93 -0.59
CA TYR A 100 12.66 -3.96 -0.29
C TYR A 100 12.34 -2.62 -0.95
N ILE A 101 12.63 -1.53 -0.26
CA ILE A 101 12.60 -0.17 -0.81
C ILE A 101 14.00 0.26 -1.23
N SER A 102 14.08 1.14 -2.23
CA SER A 102 15.29 1.86 -2.56
C SER A 102 15.02 3.28 -3.01
N TYR A 103 15.83 4.22 -2.54
CA TYR A 103 15.78 5.65 -2.91
C TYR A 103 16.75 5.97 -4.06
N ASP A 104 17.77 5.13 -4.28
CA ASP A 104 18.84 5.34 -5.26
C ASP A 104 19.04 4.17 -6.22
N GLN A 105 18.23 3.10 -6.08
CA GLN A 105 18.32 1.80 -6.76
C GLN A 105 19.66 1.08 -6.55
N LYS A 106 20.44 1.46 -5.54
CA LYS A 106 21.73 0.83 -5.19
C LYS A 106 21.66 0.22 -3.80
N THR A 107 21.10 0.97 -2.86
CA THR A 107 20.90 0.55 -1.47
C THR A 107 19.46 0.09 -1.30
N TRP A 108 19.28 -1.14 -0.85
CA TRP A 108 17.97 -1.76 -0.68
C TRP A 108 17.74 -2.10 0.78
N LEU A 109 16.65 -1.59 1.35
CA LEU A 109 16.29 -1.75 2.75
C LEU A 109 15.01 -2.59 2.84
N LEU A 110 14.96 -3.53 3.80
CA LEU A 110 13.78 -4.36 4.02
C LEU A 110 12.59 -3.47 4.45
N GLU A 111 11.52 -3.50 3.66
CA GLU A 111 10.29 -2.72 3.89
C GLU A 111 9.26 -3.59 4.62
N THR A 112 8.91 -4.73 4.05
CA THR A 112 7.97 -5.71 4.64
C THR A 112 8.54 -7.12 4.58
N GLU A 113 8.15 -7.98 5.53
CA GLU A 113 8.62 -9.37 5.57
C GLU A 113 8.00 -10.21 4.45
N THR A 114 6.81 -9.80 3.99
CA THR A 114 6.12 -10.48 2.89
C THR A 114 5.50 -9.51 1.88
N LEU A 115 5.29 -10.01 0.66
CA LEU A 115 4.66 -9.28 -0.43
C LEU A 115 3.17 -9.02 -0.16
N LEU A 116 2.48 -9.94 0.53
CA LEU A 116 1.09 -9.73 0.95
C LEU A 116 0.98 -8.59 1.97
N GLU A 117 1.92 -8.51 2.92
CA GLU A 117 1.99 -7.36 3.85
C GLU A 117 2.21 -6.05 3.10
N PHE A 118 3.12 -6.04 2.11
CA PHE A 118 3.36 -4.86 1.28
C PHE A 118 2.09 -4.41 0.57
N PHE A 119 1.42 -5.29 -0.16
CA PHE A 119 0.19 -4.92 -0.88
C PHE A 119 -0.91 -4.46 0.08
N THR A 120 -1.00 -5.06 1.27
CA THR A 120 -2.00 -4.65 2.27
C THR A 120 -1.67 -3.26 2.85
N ALA A 121 -0.42 -3.00 3.21
CA ALA A 121 0.04 -1.68 3.69
C ALA A 121 -0.11 -0.60 2.60
N MET A 122 0.25 -0.93 1.35
CA MET A 122 0.11 -0.01 0.22
C MET A 122 -1.36 0.29 -0.06
N ALA A 123 -2.26 -0.70 0.00
CA ALA A 123 -3.70 -0.47 -0.14
C ALA A 123 -4.22 0.51 0.93
N PHE A 124 -3.79 0.38 2.18
CA PHE A 124 -4.14 1.34 3.23
C PHE A 124 -3.59 2.73 2.97
N LEU A 125 -2.36 2.87 2.47
CA LEU A 125 -1.81 4.18 2.11
C LEU A 125 -2.59 4.83 0.96
N GLN A 126 -2.85 4.06 -0.11
CA GLN A 126 -3.57 4.53 -1.30
C GLN A 126 -5.03 4.91 -0.99
N ALA A 127 -5.66 4.23 -0.03
CA ALA A 127 -7.04 4.48 0.39
C ALA A 127 -7.29 5.94 0.81
N ALA A 128 -6.32 6.60 1.44
CA ALA A 128 -6.43 8.03 1.77
C ALA A 128 -6.68 8.95 0.58
N PHE A 129 -6.24 8.52 -0.61
CA PHE A 129 -6.34 9.30 -1.84
C PHE A 129 -7.45 8.78 -2.76
N ALA A 130 -8.14 7.71 -2.36
CA ALA A 130 -8.99 6.92 -3.25
C ALA A 130 -10.40 6.67 -2.70
N LEU A 131 -10.56 6.51 -1.39
CA LEU A 131 -11.85 6.21 -0.80
C LEU A 131 -12.79 7.42 -0.88
N GLN A 132 -14.09 7.13 -0.88
CA GLN A 132 -15.13 8.11 -1.16
C GLN A 132 -15.18 9.27 -0.14
N PHE A 133 -14.82 9.02 1.11
CA PHE A 133 -14.85 10.03 2.18
C PHE A 133 -13.46 10.19 2.81
N PRO A 134 -12.61 11.08 2.26
CA PRO A 134 -11.31 11.40 2.83
C PRO A 134 -11.39 12.57 3.83
N SER A 135 -10.43 12.63 4.75
CA SER A 135 -10.20 13.81 5.59
C SER A 135 -9.79 15.01 4.73
N GLU A 136 -10.26 16.21 5.06
CA GLU A 136 -10.06 17.40 4.22
C GLU A 136 -8.60 17.90 4.18
N SER A 137 -7.82 17.66 5.23
CA SER A 137 -6.49 18.21 5.41
C SER A 137 -5.55 17.24 6.11
N PHE A 138 -4.24 17.45 5.90
CA PHE A 138 -3.20 16.82 6.69
C PHE A 138 -3.06 17.56 8.03
N LYS A 139 -2.94 16.79 9.12
CA LYS A 139 -2.78 17.37 10.46
C LYS A 139 -1.52 16.89 11.11
N GLU A 140 -0.80 17.78 11.79
CA GLU A 140 0.34 17.39 12.61
C GLU A 140 -0.13 17.09 14.04
N LEU A 141 0.16 15.87 14.52
CA LEU A 141 -0.22 15.41 15.85
C LEU A 141 0.87 15.66 16.91
N LYS A 142 0.43 15.89 18.14
CA LYS A 142 1.25 15.78 19.35
C LYS A 142 1.25 14.34 19.85
N GLN A 143 2.26 14.00 20.66
CA GLN A 143 2.41 12.64 21.20
C GLN A 143 1.16 12.14 21.95
N ASN A 144 0.53 12.98 22.77
CA ASN A 144 -0.67 12.59 23.52
C ASN A 144 -1.89 12.31 22.60
N GLU A 145 -1.92 12.89 21.40
CA GLU A 145 -2.98 12.64 20.41
C GLU A 145 -2.72 11.35 19.63
N ILE A 146 -1.43 11.02 19.39
CA ILE A 146 -1.03 9.71 18.87
C ILE A 146 -1.41 8.61 19.88
N ASP A 147 -1.11 8.82 21.16
CA ASP A 147 -1.45 7.87 22.24
C ASP A 147 -2.97 7.64 22.28
N PHE A 148 -3.77 8.71 22.15
CA PHE A 148 -5.22 8.60 22.02
C PHE A 148 -5.64 7.70 20.85
N ILE A 149 -5.03 7.84 19.66
CA ILE A 149 -5.36 6.97 18.52
C ILE A 149 -5.00 5.52 18.81
N VAL A 150 -3.81 5.27 19.36
CA VAL A 150 -3.33 3.92 19.71
C VAL A 150 -4.25 3.23 20.72
N GLU A 151 -4.82 3.98 21.67
CA GLU A 151 -5.72 3.45 22.69
C GLU A 151 -7.15 3.20 22.18
N ASN A 152 -7.63 4.00 21.22
CA ASN A 152 -9.04 4.00 20.81
C ASN A 152 -9.32 3.34 19.45
N TYR A 153 -8.29 3.09 18.64
CA TYR A 153 -8.43 2.47 17.32
C TYR A 153 -7.59 1.22 17.18
N LYS A 154 -8.15 0.21 16.49
CA LYS A 154 -7.45 -1.05 16.26
C LYS A 154 -6.31 -0.85 15.28
N ASN A 155 -5.13 -1.40 15.59
CA ASN A 155 -4.03 -1.52 14.65
C ASN A 155 -4.41 -2.47 13.50
N LYS A 156 -4.15 -2.09 12.25
CA LYS A 156 -4.43 -2.93 11.07
C LYS A 156 -3.43 -4.08 10.87
N ASN A 157 -2.43 -4.19 11.75
CA ASN A 157 -1.38 -5.21 11.81
C ASN A 157 -0.47 -5.28 10.58
N VAL A 158 -0.36 -4.16 9.85
CA VAL A 158 0.63 -3.94 8.80
C VAL A 158 1.23 -2.55 8.98
N ALA A 159 2.43 -2.33 8.44
CA ALA A 159 3.13 -1.07 8.52
C ALA A 159 4.18 -0.98 7.40
N PHE A 160 4.58 0.24 7.06
CA PHE A 160 5.86 0.46 6.40
C PHE A 160 6.93 0.70 7.47
N LYS A 161 8.13 0.16 7.24
CA LYS A 161 9.29 0.30 8.12
C LYS A 161 10.22 1.43 7.66
N GLN A 162 10.37 1.60 6.36
CA GLN A 162 11.39 2.49 5.79
C GLN A 162 10.75 3.69 5.12
N TRP A 163 9.69 3.48 4.33
CA TRP A 163 9.02 4.58 3.66
C TRP A 163 8.54 5.63 4.65
N CYS A 164 8.89 6.88 4.38
CA CYS A 164 8.69 8.02 5.28
C CYS A 164 9.09 7.72 6.74
N GLU A 165 10.20 7.02 6.97
CA GLU A 165 10.69 6.62 8.32
C GLU A 165 9.67 5.80 9.14
N GLY A 166 8.71 5.18 8.45
CA GLY A 166 7.68 4.32 8.99
C GLY A 166 6.27 4.92 8.90
N ILE A 167 5.31 4.06 8.55
CA ILE A 167 3.89 4.42 8.48
C ILE A 167 3.07 3.36 9.21
N LYS A 168 2.16 3.80 10.08
CA LYS A 168 1.27 2.92 10.85
C LYS A 168 -0.18 3.15 10.45
N PHE A 169 -0.95 2.07 10.48
CA PHE A 169 -2.33 2.03 10.04
C PHE A 169 -3.26 1.58 11.17
N TYR A 170 -4.33 2.32 11.38
CA TYR A 170 -5.37 2.06 12.38
C TYR A 170 -6.77 2.14 11.76
N GLY A 171 -7.80 1.72 12.48
CA GLY A 171 -9.21 1.88 12.08
C GLY A 171 -10.08 0.75 12.62
N ASN A 172 -11.35 1.01 12.86
CA ASN A 172 -12.23 0.09 13.57
C ASN A 172 -13.06 -0.80 12.66
N TYR A 173 -13.21 -0.41 11.39
CA TYR A 173 -13.98 -1.09 10.36
C TYR A 173 -13.09 -1.69 9.27
N SER A 174 -13.66 -2.40 8.30
CA SER A 174 -12.88 -3.02 7.22
C SER A 174 -12.67 -2.11 6.02
N ASP A 175 -13.42 -1.03 5.94
CA ASP A 175 -13.48 -0.02 4.87
C ASP A 175 -13.10 1.37 5.38
N ASP A 176 -12.37 1.42 6.50
CA ASP A 176 -11.77 2.62 7.06
C ASP A 176 -10.26 2.47 7.21
N VAL A 177 -9.58 3.61 7.25
CA VAL A 177 -8.17 3.69 7.60
C VAL A 177 -7.85 5.03 8.23
N ILE A 178 -7.01 4.98 9.26
CA ILE A 178 -6.32 6.10 9.89
C ILE A 178 -4.83 5.88 9.67
N ILE A 179 -4.14 6.88 9.16
CA ILE A 179 -2.73 6.79 8.77
C ILE A 179 -1.95 7.77 9.63
N ILE A 180 -0.91 7.26 10.29
CA ILE A 180 0.05 8.05 11.05
C ILE A 180 1.41 7.84 10.43
N MET A 181 1.96 8.91 9.85
CA MET A 181 3.34 8.95 9.36
C MET A 181 4.32 9.23 10.51
N SER A 182 5.60 8.88 10.33
CA SER A 182 6.64 9.09 11.35
C SER A 182 6.84 10.54 11.80
N ASN A 183 6.55 11.50 10.92
CA ASN A 183 6.58 12.94 11.19
C ASN A 183 5.29 13.43 11.88
N ASN A 184 4.52 12.51 12.47
CA ASN A 184 3.25 12.74 13.15
C ASN A 184 2.13 13.31 12.27
N GLN A 185 2.24 13.19 10.94
CA GLN A 185 1.14 13.56 10.05
C GLN A 185 0.02 12.52 10.12
N LEU A 186 -1.20 13.03 10.29
CA LEU A 186 -2.46 12.30 10.32
C LEU A 186 -3.27 12.61 9.07
N PHE A 187 -3.83 11.56 8.50
CA PHE A 187 -4.93 11.61 7.55
C PHE A 187 -5.73 10.31 7.64
N TYR A 188 -7.00 10.36 7.30
CA TYR A 188 -7.91 9.22 7.44
C TYR A 188 -8.97 9.27 6.34
N SER A 189 -9.54 8.10 6.05
CA SER A 189 -10.56 7.99 5.03
C SER A 189 -11.40 6.75 5.26
N ALA A 190 -12.65 6.79 4.81
CA ALA A 190 -13.51 5.62 4.76
C ALA A 190 -14.27 5.55 3.44
N ASN A 191 -14.72 4.34 3.11
CA ASN A 191 -15.52 4.11 1.91
C ASN A 191 -17.03 4.28 2.16
N THR A 192 -17.44 4.46 3.42
CA THR A 192 -18.81 4.74 3.82
C THR A 192 -18.88 6.01 4.66
N GLU A 193 -19.95 6.78 4.48
CA GLU A 193 -20.18 8.03 5.21
C GLU A 193 -20.31 7.79 6.71
N GLU A 194 -21.01 6.72 7.11
CA GLU A 194 -21.20 6.35 8.53
C GLU A 194 -19.88 6.14 9.25
N HIS A 195 -19.00 5.29 8.70
CA HIS A 195 -17.70 5.03 9.31
C HIS A 195 -16.77 6.25 9.23
N PHE A 196 -16.87 7.07 8.17
CA PHE A 196 -16.14 8.33 8.10
C PHE A 196 -16.55 9.27 9.22
N CYS A 197 -17.86 9.52 9.40
CA CYS A 197 -18.38 10.41 10.44
C CYS A 197 -17.97 9.93 11.83
N GLU A 198 -18.01 8.63 12.12
CA GLU A 198 -17.57 8.09 13.42
C GLU A 198 -16.08 8.40 13.71
N MET A 199 -15.21 8.23 12.71
CA MET A 199 -13.80 8.61 12.86
C MET A 199 -13.65 10.13 13.01
N ASP A 200 -14.31 10.89 12.13
CA ASP A 200 -14.21 12.34 12.02
C ASP A 200 -14.67 13.05 13.31
N GLU A 201 -15.68 12.53 14.00
CA GLU A 201 -16.17 13.05 15.28
C GLU A 201 -15.06 13.27 16.31
N ASN A 202 -14.01 12.44 16.29
CA ASN A 202 -12.88 12.55 17.21
C ASN A 202 -11.62 13.07 16.50
N LEU A 203 -11.28 12.52 15.33
CA LEU A 203 -10.04 12.85 14.63
C LEU A 203 -10.02 14.27 14.07
N SER A 204 -11.18 14.86 13.75
CA SER A 204 -11.25 16.24 13.26
C SER A 204 -10.75 17.27 14.30
N LYS A 205 -10.80 16.91 15.59
CA LYS A 205 -10.42 17.76 16.72
C LYS A 205 -8.95 17.62 17.12
N LEU A 206 -8.24 16.66 16.53
CA LEU A 206 -6.84 16.39 16.83
C LEU A 206 -5.91 17.18 15.90
N GLY A 207 -4.73 17.50 16.40
CA GLY A 207 -3.64 18.08 15.62
C GLY A 207 -3.89 19.52 15.17
N ILE A 208 -2.94 20.04 14.39
CA ILE A 208 -3.00 21.36 13.77
C ILE A 208 -2.97 21.17 12.26
N GLU A 209 -3.85 21.87 11.53
CA GLU A 209 -3.85 21.85 10.06
C GLU A 209 -2.55 22.41 9.50
N MET A 210 -2.01 21.73 8.49
CA MET A 210 -0.78 22.09 7.78
C MET A 210 -1.04 22.84 6.48
#